data_AF-A0AAW1LGY7-F1
#
_entry.id   AF-A0AAW1LGY7-F1
#
_cell.length_a   1.000
_cell.length_b   1.000
_cell.length_c   1.000
_cell.angle_alpha   90.00
_cell.angle_beta   90.00
_cell.angle_gamma   90.00
#
_symmetry.space_group_name_H-M   'P 1'
#
loop_
_entity.id
_entity.type
_entity.pdbx_description
1 polymer ?
#
loop_
_entity_poly.entity_id
_entity_poly.type
_entity_poly.pdbx_seq_one_letter_code
_entity_poly.pdbx_strand_id
1 'polypeptide(L)'
;MPRTGVILLRGIIVGLDNLDDIIQVIRKASSNAMASAELITKYNLSQKQAEAILDINLRKLTVLEWNKFVNEDRLLIEQISRLEELLSSKKHILQLIEHEAIDLRNKFSTPRRSMLEEIETSQVEDIDVIPNEEMILAISEKGYV
;
A
#
# COMPACT_ATOMS: atom_id res chain seq x y z
N MET A 1 -5.66 11.81 -5.68
CA MET A 1 -6.84 10.98 -5.42
C MET A 1 -7.41 11.19 -4.00
N PRO A 2 -6.70 10.96 -2.87
CA PRO A 2 -7.32 11.04 -1.53
C PRO A 2 -7.71 12.45 -1.08
N ARG A 3 -6.89 13.47 -1.38
CA ARG A 3 -7.18 14.88 -1.02
C ARG A 3 -8.47 15.42 -1.66
N THR A 4 -8.78 14.97 -2.88
CA THR A 4 -9.98 15.43 -3.59
C THR A 4 -11.26 14.87 -2.98
N GLY A 5 -11.22 13.64 -2.46
CA GLY A 5 -12.35 13.03 -1.75
C GLY A 5 -12.69 13.76 -0.44
N VAL A 6 -11.69 14.07 0.38
CA VAL A 6 -11.86 14.88 1.61
C VAL A 6 -12.47 16.24 1.30
N ILE A 7 -11.99 16.92 0.25
CA ILE A 7 -12.51 18.24 -0.14
C ILE A 7 -14.00 18.13 -0.48
N LEU A 8 -14.42 17.11 -1.23
CA LEU A 8 -15.83 16.90 -1.57
C LEU A 8 -16.70 16.62 -0.34
N LEU A 9 -16.28 15.68 0.52
CA LEU A 9 -17.02 15.33 1.74
C LEU A 9 -17.21 16.53 2.66
N ARG A 10 -16.16 17.34 2.83
CA ARG A 10 -16.20 18.53 3.67
C ARG A 10 -17.16 19.59 3.13
N GLY A 11 -17.29 19.70 1.80
CA GLY A 11 -18.31 20.55 1.17
C GLY A 11 -19.73 20.04 1.42
N ILE A 12 -19.94 18.73 1.33
CA ILE A 12 -21.22 18.08 1.62
C ILE A 12 -21.61 18.28 3.10
N ILE A 13 -20.67 18.15 4.03
CA ILE A 13 -20.93 18.36 5.48
C ILE A 13 -21.38 19.79 5.75
N VAL A 14 -20.65 20.80 5.23
CA VAL A 14 -21.06 22.22 5.35
C VAL A 14 -22.43 22.45 4.72
N GLY A 15 -22.71 21.76 3.61
CA GLY A 15 -24.00 21.80 2.94
C GLY A 15 -25.15 21.23 3.77
N LEU A 16 -24.90 20.12 4.47
CA LEU A 16 -25.88 19.47 5.34
C LEU A 16 -26.13 20.26 6.64
N ASP A 17 -25.11 20.94 7.16
CA ASP A 17 -25.27 21.79 8.36
C ASP A 17 -26.11 23.05 8.10
N ASN A 18 -26.15 23.54 6.85
CA ASN A 18 -26.87 24.75 6.45
C ASN A 18 -27.96 24.46 5.41
N LEU A 19 -28.60 23.30 5.56
CA LEU A 19 -29.48 22.71 4.55
C LEU A 19 -30.66 23.62 4.18
N ASP A 20 -31.32 24.22 5.16
CA ASP A 20 -32.48 25.10 4.93
C ASP A 20 -32.11 26.34 4.10
N ASP A 21 -30.98 26.96 4.43
CA ASP A 21 -30.44 28.12 3.74
C ASP A 21 -30.04 27.79 2.29
N ILE A 22 -29.45 26.61 2.09
CA ILE A 22 -29.04 26.12 0.76
C ILE A 22 -30.25 25.80 -0.10
N ILE A 23 -31.29 25.16 0.46
CA ILE A 23 -32.56 24.96 -0.23
C ILE A 23 -33.15 26.31 -0.65
N GLN A 24 -33.08 27.33 0.22
CA GLN A 24 -33.61 28.65 -0.12
C GLN A 24 -32.85 29.30 -1.28
N VAL A 25 -31.51 29.20 -1.30
CA VAL A 25 -30.67 29.67 -2.40
C VAL A 25 -31.01 28.94 -3.70
N ILE A 26 -31.08 27.60 -3.67
CA ILE A 26 -31.41 26.77 -4.83
C ILE A 26 -32.81 27.11 -5.37
N ARG A 27 -33.80 27.34 -4.48
CA ARG A 27 -35.16 27.71 -4.88
C ARG A 27 -35.30 29.11 -5.46
N LYS A 28 -34.42 30.05 -5.08
CA LYS A 28 -34.41 31.42 -5.61
C LYS A 28 -33.64 31.52 -6.93
N ALA A 29 -32.64 30.67 -7.13
CA ALA A 29 -31.83 30.65 -8.33
C ALA A 29 -32.65 30.23 -9.57
N SER A 30 -32.43 30.93 -10.69
CA SER A 30 -33.14 30.65 -11.95
C SER A 30 -32.51 29.53 -12.79
N SER A 31 -31.28 29.11 -12.46
CA SER A 31 -30.57 28.02 -13.14
C SER A 31 -29.58 27.33 -12.21
N ASN A 32 -29.22 26.08 -12.53
CA ASN A 32 -28.21 25.31 -11.77
C ASN A 32 -26.85 26.02 -11.75
N ALA A 33 -26.47 26.70 -12.83
CA ALA A 33 -25.22 27.46 -12.90
C ALA A 33 -25.21 28.65 -11.93
N MET A 34 -26.34 29.37 -11.81
CA MET A 34 -26.49 30.46 -10.86
C MET A 34 -26.49 29.96 -9.41
N ALA A 35 -27.21 28.88 -9.13
CA ALA A 35 -27.21 28.25 -7.81
C ALA A 35 -25.79 27.83 -7.40
N SER A 36 -25.04 27.20 -8.30
CA SER A 36 -23.65 26.79 -8.05
C SER A 36 -22.75 28.00 -7.77
N ALA A 37 -22.84 29.07 -8.58
CA ALA A 37 -22.05 30.29 -8.36
C ALA A 37 -22.38 30.98 -7.02
N GLU A 38 -23.66 30.98 -6.61
CA GLU A 38 -24.08 31.55 -5.33
C GLU A 38 -23.60 30.70 -4.14
N LEU A 39 -23.63 29.37 -4.26
CA LEU A 39 -23.09 28.46 -3.23
C LEU A 39 -21.57 28.59 -3.08
N ILE A 40 -20.84 28.74 -4.19
CA ILE A 40 -19.39 28.98 -4.20
C ILE A 40 -19.05 30.26 -3.44
N THR A 41 -19.78 31.35 -3.73
CA THR A 41 -19.50 32.66 -3.14
C THR A 41 -19.95 32.75 -1.68
N LYS A 42 -21.14 32.24 -1.34
CA LYS A 42 -21.70 32.31 0.03
C LYS A 42 -20.97 31.40 1.02
N TYR A 43 -20.56 30.20 0.59
CA TYR A 43 -19.95 29.19 1.46
C TYR A 43 -18.46 28.93 1.19
N ASN A 44 -17.84 29.74 0.32
CA ASN A 44 -16.44 29.62 -0.09
C ASN A 44 -16.07 28.19 -0.56
N LEU A 45 -16.99 27.57 -1.30
CA LEU A 45 -16.87 26.22 -1.82
C LEU A 45 -16.16 26.23 -3.18
N SER A 46 -15.49 25.14 -3.51
CA SER A 46 -15.02 24.89 -4.87
C SER A 46 -16.17 24.51 -5.80
N GLN A 47 -15.98 24.71 -7.10
CA GLN A 47 -16.94 24.33 -8.14
C GLN A 47 -17.44 22.89 -7.99
N LYS A 48 -16.52 21.94 -7.76
CA LYS A 48 -16.86 20.52 -7.59
C LYS A 48 -17.66 20.23 -6.32
N GLN A 49 -17.42 20.98 -5.24
CA GLN A 49 -18.22 20.85 -4.02
C GLN A 49 -19.63 21.38 -4.22
N ALA A 50 -19.78 22.53 -4.89
CA ALA A 50 -21.09 23.10 -5.18
C ALA A 50 -21.92 22.18 -6.10
N GLU A 51 -21.31 21.62 -7.15
CA GLU A 51 -21.93 20.59 -7.99
C GLU A 51 -22.34 19.36 -7.17
N ALA A 52 -21.45 18.86 -6.32
CA ALA A 52 -21.75 17.71 -5.46
C ALA A 52 -22.92 17.96 -4.50
N ILE A 53 -23.11 19.19 -4.02
CA ILE A 53 -24.26 19.57 -3.18
C ILE A 53 -25.57 19.57 -4.00
N LEU A 54 -25.54 20.09 -5.22
CA LEU A 54 -26.70 20.09 -6.12
C LEU A 54 -27.14 18.67 -6.51
N ASP A 55 -26.20 17.73 -6.57
CA ASP A 55 -26.45 16.32 -6.88
C ASP A 55 -26.97 15.49 -5.68
N ILE A 56 -27.09 16.09 -4.49
CA ILE A 56 -27.58 15.37 -3.29
C ILE A 56 -29.06 15.00 -3.45
N ASN A 57 -29.35 13.71 -3.27
CA ASN A 57 -30.72 13.21 -3.21
C ASN A 57 -31.31 13.40 -1.79
N LEU A 58 -32.58 13.77 -1.68
CA LEU A 58 -33.31 13.91 -0.41
C LEU A 58 -33.16 12.71 0.55
N ARG A 59 -32.98 11.48 0.03
CA ARG A 59 -32.75 10.27 0.86
C ARG A 59 -31.44 10.32 1.66
N LYS A 60 -30.45 11.08 1.17
CA LYS A 60 -29.14 11.27 1.82
C LYS A 60 -29.18 12.25 2.99
N LEU A 61 -30.32 12.92 3.22
CA LEU A 61 -30.51 13.89 4.29
C LEU A 61 -30.91 13.24 5.63
N THR A 62 -31.02 11.91 5.69
CA THR A 62 -31.32 11.22 6.94
C THR A 62 -30.13 11.31 7.91
N VAL A 63 -30.41 11.31 9.22
CA VAL A 63 -29.38 11.35 10.27
C VAL A 63 -28.35 10.21 10.12
N LEU A 64 -28.80 9.03 9.68
CA LEU A 64 -27.90 7.90 9.44
C LEU A 64 -26.91 8.15 8.31
N GLU A 65 -27.38 8.70 7.18
CA GLU A 65 -26.50 9.00 6.04
C GLU A 65 -25.57 10.17 6.36
N TRP A 66 -26.04 11.18 7.10
CA TRP A 66 -25.20 12.28 7.58
C TRP A 66 -24.04 11.79 8.46
N ASN A 67 -24.35 10.96 9.46
CA ASN A 67 -23.33 10.37 10.32
C ASN A 67 -22.31 9.52 9.55
N LYS A 68 -22.71 8.89 8.44
CA LYS A 68 -21.76 8.15 7.58
C LYS A 68 -20.75 9.10 6.94
N PHE A 69 -21.18 10.23 6.38
CA PHE A 69 -20.27 11.21 5.78
C PHE A 69 -19.31 11.81 6.81
N VAL A 70 -19.79 12.14 8.00
CA VAL A 70 -18.92 12.66 9.08
C VAL A 70 -17.90 11.62 9.53
N ASN A 71 -18.32 10.36 9.68
CA ASN A 71 -17.42 9.29 10.05
C ASN A 71 -16.38 9.01 8.95
N GLU A 72 -16.80 9.00 7.69
CA GLU A 72 -15.92 8.81 6.54
C GLU A 72 -14.89 9.93 6.44
N ASP A 73 -15.29 11.21 6.58
CA ASP A 73 -14.37 12.36 6.59
C ASP A 73 -13.31 12.21 7.69
N ARG A 74 -13.76 11.86 8.91
CA ARG A 74 -12.86 11.62 10.05
C ARG A 74 -11.86 10.50 9.77
N LEU A 75 -12.33 9.36 9.27
CA LEU A 75 -11.46 8.21 8.94
C LEU A 75 -10.45 8.58 7.84
N LEU A 76 -10.89 9.36 6.84
CA LEU A 76 -10.04 9.78 5.74
C LEU A 76 -8.97 10.78 6.22
N ILE A 77 -9.31 11.70 7.12
CA ILE A 77 -8.35 12.61 7.77
C ILE A 77 -7.34 11.82 8.61
N GLU A 78 -7.80 10.86 9.41
CA GLU A 78 -6.92 10.00 10.21
C GLU A 78 -5.96 9.21 9.32
N GLN A 79 -6.47 8.64 8.22
CA GLN A 79 -5.66 7.93 7.24
C GLN A 79 -4.63 8.85 6.57
N ILE A 80 -5.02 10.07 6.21
CA ILE A 80 -4.07 11.05 5.64
C ILE A 80 -3.00 11.39 6.66
N SER A 81 -3.37 11.68 7.91
CA SER A 81 -2.41 11.98 8.98
C SER A 81 -1.40 10.85 9.15
N ARG A 82 -1.88 9.60 9.21
CA ARG A 82 -1.02 8.42 9.33
C ARG A 82 -0.09 8.25 8.12
N LEU A 83 -0.60 8.47 6.91
CA LEU A 83 0.20 8.37 5.70
C LEU A 83 1.22 9.52 5.59
N GLU A 84 0.85 10.73 5.98
CA GLU A 84 1.76 11.88 6.00
C GLU A 84 2.85 11.69 7.06
N GLU A 85 2.53 11.13 8.23
CA GLU A 85 3.51 10.74 9.25
C GLU A 85 4.47 9.67 8.74
N LEU A 86 3.96 8.65 8.04
CA LEU A 86 4.78 7.62 7.41
C LEU A 86 5.73 8.22 6.36
N LEU A 87 5.23 9.14 5.53
CA LEU A 87 5.99 9.78 4.47
C LEU A 87 6.93 10.89 4.97
N SER A 88 6.74 11.38 6.19
CA SER A 88 7.54 12.47 6.78
C SER A 88 9.02 12.09 6.98
N SER A 89 9.32 10.79 7.11
CA SER A 89 10.67 10.32 7.37
C SER A 89 10.96 9.00 6.67
N LYS A 90 12.12 8.95 6.01
CA LYS A 90 12.66 7.71 5.41
C LYS A 90 12.81 6.58 6.44
N LYS A 91 13.03 6.92 7.72
CA LYS A 91 13.15 5.92 8.79
C LYS A 91 11.83 5.18 9.02
N HIS A 92 10.69 5.87 9.04
CA HIS A 92 9.39 5.25 9.23
C HIS A 92 9.05 4.30 8.08
N ILE A 93 9.39 4.70 6.84
CA ILE A 93 9.22 3.85 5.66
C ILE A 93 10.05 2.56 5.78
N LEU A 94 11.32 2.67 6.16
CA LEU A 94 12.18 1.50 6.32
C LEU A 94 11.71 0.56 7.45
N GLN A 95 11.24 1.11 8.56
CA GLN A 95 10.65 0.33 9.65
C GLN A 95 9.40 -0.43 9.20
N LEU A 96 8.53 0.20 8.40
CA LEU A 96 7.37 -0.47 7.83
C LEU A 96 7.78 -1.62 6.90
N ILE A 97 8.76 -1.39 6.02
CA ILE A 97 9.27 -2.42 5.11
C ILE A 97 9.88 -3.60 5.88
N GLU A 98 10.66 -3.33 6.92
CA GLU A 98 11.24 -4.37 7.78
C GLU A 98 10.14 -5.21 8.45
N HIS A 99 9.12 -4.54 8.99
CA HIS A 99 7.98 -5.22 9.61
C HIS A 99 7.23 -6.11 8.61
N GLU A 100 6.89 -5.58 7.44
CA GLU A 100 6.21 -6.34 6.37
C GLU A 100 7.05 -7.52 5.87
N ALA A 101 8.38 -7.34 5.74
CA ALA A 101 9.29 -8.41 5.35
C ALA A 101 9.37 -9.53 6.39
N ILE A 102 9.39 -9.18 7.69
CA ILE A 102 9.35 -10.14 8.79
C ILE A 102 8.02 -10.89 8.80
N ASP A 103 6.90 -10.20 8.62
CA ASP A 103 5.57 -10.81 8.60
C ASP A 103 5.44 -11.79 7.43
N LEU A 104 5.93 -11.43 6.24
CA LEU A 104 6.01 -12.33 5.09
C LEU A 104 6.89 -13.54 5.38
N ARG A 105 8.08 -13.33 5.95
CA ARG A 105 8.99 -14.42 6.35
C ARG A 105 8.31 -15.38 7.31
N ASN A 106 7.58 -14.87 8.29
CA ASN A 106 6.90 -15.69 9.30
C ASN A 106 5.72 -16.45 8.69
N LYS A 107 4.95 -15.81 7.81
CA LYS A 107 3.77 -16.40 7.16
C LYS A 107 4.13 -17.49 6.14
N PHE A 108 5.26 -17.35 5.46
CA PHE A 108 5.69 -18.25 4.38
C PHE A 108 7.01 -18.97 4.70
N SER A 109 7.36 -19.08 5.98
CA SER A 109 8.54 -19.80 6.45
C SER A 109 8.47 -21.27 6.05
N THR A 110 9.51 -21.76 5.38
CA THR A 110 9.71 -23.19 5.17
C THR A 110 11.15 -23.55 5.57
N PRO A 111 11.37 -24.70 6.23
CA PRO A 111 12.71 -25.13 6.56
C PRO A 111 13.53 -25.38 5.29
N ARG A 112 14.83 -25.10 5.37
CA ARG A 112 15.76 -25.36 4.25
C ARG A 112 15.77 -26.86 3.96
N ARG A 113 15.53 -27.23 2.70
CA ARG A 113 15.53 -28.64 2.26
C ARG A 113 16.92 -29.18 1.91
N SER A 114 17.87 -28.29 1.60
CA SER A 114 19.26 -28.65 1.29
C SER A 114 20.17 -28.46 2.50
N MET A 115 21.06 -29.42 2.72
CA MET A 115 22.17 -29.28 3.64
C MET A 115 23.31 -28.52 2.96
N LEU A 116 24.07 -27.74 3.73
CA LEU A 116 25.33 -27.17 3.27
C LEU A 116 26.43 -28.10 3.79
N GLU A 117 27.13 -28.77 2.88
CA GLU A 117 28.33 -29.54 3.19
C GLU A 117 29.55 -28.74 2.75
N GLU A 118 30.48 -28.51 3.67
CA GLU A 118 31.83 -28.10 3.30
C GLU A 118 32.56 -29.34 2.78
N ILE A 119 32.47 -29.56 1.47
CA ILE A 119 33.30 -30.55 0.81
C ILE A 119 34.67 -29.92 0.66
N GLU A 120 35.67 -30.45 1.35
CA GLU A 120 37.05 -30.27 0.91
C GLU A 120 37.12 -30.85 -0.50
N THR A 121 37.18 -29.97 -1.50
CA THR A 121 37.47 -30.40 -2.86
C THR A 121 38.90 -30.89 -2.86
N SER A 122 39.14 -32.13 -2.48
CA SER A 122 40.32 -32.84 -2.94
C SER A 122 40.22 -32.81 -4.46
N GLN A 123 41.08 -31.99 -5.07
CA GLN A 123 41.26 -32.06 -6.51
C GLN A 123 41.66 -33.50 -6.80
N VAL A 124 40.83 -34.20 -7.57
CA VAL A 124 41.17 -35.56 -8.01
C VAL A 124 42.46 -35.41 -8.80
N GLU A 125 43.55 -35.97 -8.27
CA GLU A 125 44.82 -35.98 -8.97
C GLU A 125 44.77 -37.04 -10.07
N ASP A 126 45.53 -36.87 -11.14
CA ASP A 126 45.55 -37.84 -12.25
C ASP A 126 45.89 -39.26 -11.77
N ILE A 127 46.64 -39.39 -10.66
CA ILE A 127 47.00 -40.67 -10.04
C ILE A 127 45.81 -41.38 -9.37
N ASP A 128 44.82 -40.65 -8.87
CA ASP A 128 43.63 -41.22 -8.22
C ASP A 128 42.71 -41.95 -9.22
N VAL A 129 42.89 -41.69 -10.52
CA VAL A 129 42.13 -42.29 -11.63
C VAL A 129 42.84 -43.51 -12.21
N ILE A 130 44.10 -43.76 -11.83
CA ILE A 130 44.85 -44.94 -12.31
C ILE A 130 44.35 -46.18 -11.55
N PRO A 131 43.85 -47.22 -12.26
CA PRO A 131 43.40 -48.45 -11.61
C PRO A 131 44.53 -49.08 -10.79
N ASN A 132 44.26 -49.34 -9.52
CA ASN A 132 45.21 -50.03 -8.64
C ASN A 132 45.13 -51.54 -8.91
N GLU A 133 45.93 -52.02 -9.85
CA GLU A 133 46.02 -53.44 -10.20
C GLU A 133 47.08 -54.14 -9.33
N GLU A 134 46.71 -55.27 -8.71
CA GLU A 134 47.67 -56.10 -7.97
C GLU A 134 48.69 -56.70 -8.94
N MET A 135 49.95 -56.25 -8.85
CA MET A 135 51.05 -56.74 -9.68
C MET A 135 52.14 -57.38 -8.82
N ILE A 136 52.66 -58.52 -9.31
CA ILE A 136 53.87 -59.13 -8.75
C ILE A 136 55.08 -58.59 -9.54
N LEU A 137 55.96 -57.86 -8.85
CA LEU A 137 57.24 -57.41 -9.40
C LEU A 137 58.31 -58.49 -9.16
N ALA A 138 58.81 -59.12 -10.22
CA ALA A 138 59.81 -60.18 -10.12
C ALA A 138 61.13 -59.73 -10.75
N ILE A 139 62.16 -59.55 -9.91
CA ILE A 139 63.48 -59.14 -10.35
C ILE A 139 64.39 -60.37 -10.44
N SER A 140 65.02 -60.60 -11.59
CA SER A 140 65.97 -61.71 -11.77
C SER A 140 67.41 -61.33 -11.38
N GLU A 141 68.25 -62.31 -11.03
CA GLU A 141 69.67 -62.10 -10.71
C GLU A 141 70.48 -61.46 -11.86
N LYS A 142 69.98 -61.54 -13.09
CA LYS A 142 70.57 -60.90 -14.28
C LYS A 142 70.07 -59.47 -14.54
N GLY A 143 69.20 -58.93 -13.67
CA GLY A 143 68.74 -57.55 -13.73
C GLY A 143 67.51 -57.29 -14.61
N TYR A 144 66.78 -58.32 -15.03
CA TYR A 144 65.46 -58.14 -15.66
C TYR A 144 64.39 -57.86 -14.60
N VAL A 145 63.55 -56.86 -14.85
CA VAL A 145 62.35 -56.48 -14.09
C VAL A 145 61.13 -56.80 -14.93
#